data_AF-R0LSQ5-F1
#
_entry.id   AF-R0LSQ5-F1
#
_cell.length_a   1.000
_cell.length_b   1.000
_cell.length_c   1.000
_cell.angle_alpha   90.00
_cell.angle_beta   90.00
_cell.angle_gamma   90.00
#
_symmetry.space_group_name_H-M   'P 1'
#
loop_
_entity.id
_entity.type
_entity.pdbx_description
1 polymer ?
#
loop_
_entity_poly.entity_id
_entity_poly.type
_entity_poly.pdbx_seq_one_letter_code
_entity_poly.pdbx_strand_id
1 'polypeptide(L)' 'RLTMEPSKEFVFKYKGFYFGVNTSVEHVASLENFEIKDSDIFIATYPKSG' A
#
# COMPACT_ATOMS: atom_id res chain seq x y z
N ARG A 1 19.05 -9.41 15.10
CA ARG A 1 18.14 -10.01 14.10
C ARG A 1 18.50 -9.36 12.76
N LEU A 2 19.10 -10.10 11.81
CA LEU A 2 19.40 -9.53 10.49
C LEU A 2 18.08 -9.43 9.72
N THR A 3 17.56 -8.21 9.57
CA THR A 3 16.39 -7.94 8.73
C THR A 3 16.89 -7.74 7.30
N MET A 4 16.50 -8.63 6.39
CA MET A 4 16.78 -8.46 4.97
C MET A 4 15.82 -7.38 4.45
N GLU A 5 16.35 -6.20 4.14
CA GLU A 5 15.60 -5.15 3.45
C GLU A 5 15.23 -5.66 2.05
N PRO A 6 13.96 -5.58 1.63
CA PRO A 6 13.58 -6.00 0.30
C PRO A 6 14.18 -5.05 -0.76
N SER A 7 14.43 -5.58 -1.97
CA SER A 7 15.03 -4.78 -3.05
C SER A 7 14.14 -3.60 -3.43
N LYS A 8 14.76 -2.42 -3.56
CA LYS A 8 14.11 -1.19 -4.03
C LYS A 8 13.56 -1.30 -5.46
N GLU A 9 13.97 -2.31 -6.21
CA GLU A 9 13.45 -2.62 -7.55
C GLU A 9 11.99 -3.10 -7.50
N PHE A 10 11.59 -3.78 -6.41
CA PHE A 10 10.28 -4.43 -6.33
C PHE A 10 9.33 -3.77 -5.34
N VAL A 11 9.86 -3.06 -4.34
CA VAL A 11 9.05 -2.38 -3.32
C VAL A 11 9.59 -1.02 -2.94
N PHE A 12 8.70 -0.17 -2.44
CA PHE A 12 9.05 1.06 -1.75
C PHE A 12 8.41 1.11 -0.36
N LYS A 13 8.95 1.96 0.52
CA LYS A 13 8.47 2.12 1.89
C LYS A 13 7.68 3.41 2.04
N TYR A 14 6.47 3.32 2.59
CA TYR A 14 5.63 4.46 2.92
C TYR A 14 4.99 4.28 4.30
N LYS A 15 5.10 5.28 5.17
CA LYS A 15 4.61 5.26 6.57
C LYS A 15 4.94 3.97 7.34
N GLY A 16 6.11 3.38 7.07
CA GLY A 16 6.57 2.15 7.74
C GLY A 16 6.22 0.84 7.05
N PHE A 17 5.37 0.84 6.02
CA PHE A 17 4.92 -0.35 5.28
C PHE A 17 5.60 -0.45 3.91
N TYR A 18 5.79 -1.68 3.42
CA TYR A 18 6.27 -1.93 2.05
C TYR A 18 5.09 -2.06 1.09
N PHE A 19 5.14 -1.30 0.00
CA PHE A 19 4.21 -1.34 -1.11
C PHE A 19 4.92 -1.87 -2.36
N GLY A 20 4.21 -2.58 -3.22
CA GLY A 20 4.72 -2.98 -4.53
C GLY A 20 4.87 -1.78 -5.46
N VAL A 21 5.82 -1.86 -6.40
CA VAL A 21 6.06 -0.82 -7.43
C VAL A 21 4.95 -0.73 -8.49
N ASN A 22 3.85 -1.48 -8.36
CA ASN A 22 2.65 -1.35 -9.17
C ASN A 22 1.78 -0.14 -8.79
N THR A 23 2.20 0.63 -7.79
CA THR A 23 1.64 1.93 -7.40
C THR A 23 2.79 2.90 -7.10
N SER A 24 2.47 4.14 -6.74
CA SER A 24 3.47 5.16 -6.42
C SER A 24 3.25 5.77 -5.04
N VAL A 25 4.29 6.40 -4.49
CA VAL A 25 4.22 7.11 -3.20
C VAL A 25 3.18 8.24 -3.27
N GLU A 26 3.15 8.97 -4.38
CA GLU A 26 2.23 10.09 -4.62
C GLU A 26 0.78 9.60 -4.66
N HIS A 27 0.53 8.47 -5.33
CA HIS A 27 -0.81 7.89 -5.36
C HIS A 27 -1.25 7.43 -3.97
N VAL A 28 -0.41 6.68 -3.24
CA VAL A 28 -0.73 6.22 -1.87
C VAL A 28 -0.96 7.41 -0.94
N ALA A 29 -0.17 8.48 -1.05
CA ALA A 29 -0.36 9.70 -0.27
C ALA A 29 -1.67 10.43 -0.60
N SER A 30 -2.10 10.41 -1.87
CA SER A 30 -3.37 11.01 -2.28
C SER A 30 -4.60 10.30 -1.69
N LEU A 31 -4.48 9.01 -1.35
CA LEU A 31 -5.59 8.23 -0.78
C LEU A 31 -6.06 8.73 0.59
N GLU A 32 -5.25 9.53 1.30
CA GLU A 32 -5.66 10.18 2.55
C GLU A 32 -6.80 11.19 2.36
N ASN A 33 -6.94 11.72 1.15
CA ASN A 33 -8.00 12.66 0.78
C ASN A 33 -8.99 12.04 -0.21
N PHE A 34 -9.05 10.71 -0.29
CA PHE A 34 -9.98 10.02 -1.20
C PHE A 34 -11.42 10.32 -0.79
N GLU A 35 -12.22 10.83 -1.73
CA GLU A 35 -13.65 11.08 -1.53
C GLU A 35 -14.42 9.76 -1.55
N ILE A 36 -14.99 9.38 -0.41
CA ILE A 36 -15.87 8.21 -0.26
C ILE A 36 -17.34 8.62 -0.36
N LYS A 37 -18.18 7.69 -0.83
CA LYS A 37 -19.64 7.84 -0.84
C LYS A 37 -20.27 6.88 0.16
N ASP A 38 -21.45 7.25 0.67
CA ASP A 38 -22.22 6.42 1.61
C ASP A 38 -22.59 5.03 1.04
N SER A 39 -22.64 4.91 -0.29
CA SER A 39 -22.94 3.66 -0.99
C SER A 39 -21.74 2.76 -1.25
N ASP A 40 -20.52 3.21 -0.94
CA ASP A 40 -19.30 2.46 -1.27
C ASP A 40 -19.12 1.27 -0.31
N ILE A 41 -18.69 0.14 -0.87
CA ILE A 41 -18.35 -1.07 -0.12
C ILE A 41 -16.88 -1.39 -0.37
N PHE A 42 -16.08 -1.36 0.69
CA PHE A 42 -14.66 -1.70 0.64
C PHE A 42 -14.41 -3.12 1.14
N ILE A 43 -13.61 -3.87 0.40
CA ILE A 43 -13.08 -5.17 0.82
C ILE A 43 -11.62 -4.97 1.19
N ALA A 44 -11.30 -5.15 2.47
CA ALA A 44 -9.94 -5.03 2.98
C ALA A 44 -9.42 -6.41 3.40
N THR A 45 -8.42 -6.92 2.69
CA THR A 45 -7.80 -8.23 2.97
C THR A 45 -6.29 -8.14 2.87
N TYR A 46 -5.59 -9.03 3.57
CA TYR A 46 -4.15 -9.16 3.41
C TYR A 46 -3.85 -9.88 2.09
N PRO A 47 -2.78 -9.54 1.35
CA PRO A 47 -2.46 -10.24 0.11
C PRO A 47 -2.41 -11.77 0.33
N LYS A 48 -3.15 -12.50 -0.52
CA LYS A 48 -3.30 -13.98 -0.47
C LYS A 48 -4.11 -14.54 0.72
N SER A 49 -4.93 -13.73 1.40
CA SER A 49 -5.79 -14.19 2.51
C SER A 49 -7.25 -14.45 2.10
N GLY A 50 -7.50 -14.64 0.81
CA GLY A 50 -8.86 -14.88 0.28
C GLY A 50 -9.57 -16.03 0.96
#